data_AF-A0A922T5W3-F1
#
_entry.id   AF-A0A922T5W3-F1
#
_cell.length_a   1.000
_cell.length_b   1.000
_cell.length_c   1.000
_cell.angle_alpha   90.00
_cell.angle_beta   90.00
_cell.angle_gamma   90.00
#
_symmetry.space_group_name_H-M   'P 1'
#
loop_
_entity.id
_entity.type
_entity.pdbx_description
1 polymer ?
#
loop_
_entity_poly.entity_id
_entity_poly.type
_entity_poly.pdbx_seq_one_letter_code
_entity_poly.pdbx_strand_id
1 'polypeptide(L)'
;MNKNTKRLTDPIVLEKIRAIEASPEHHQKLEQIKSDMSGNARKNNLGWLAMVIGAIILYGMVDRSLALFLIIFVGGLVWPRLKTFKTANELSYVDHFLLPVLQEALPDVKIDYYSGIELSLLKLATPSSRWYDSNCHIIFGDDMQTEFCNLYAYHEE
;
A
#
# COMPACT_ATOMS: atom_id res chain seq x y z
N MET A 1 13.62 -24.94 22.82
CA MET A 1 13.58 -23.91 21.76
C MET A 1 14.18 -24.50 20.50
N ASN A 2 13.38 -24.60 19.44
CA ASN A 2 13.71 -25.29 18.20
C ASN A 2 14.75 -24.48 17.40
N LYS A 3 15.58 -25.12 16.56
CA LYS A 3 16.59 -24.46 15.71
C LYS A 3 15.98 -23.44 14.73
N ASN A 4 14.66 -23.49 14.54
CA ASN A 4 13.91 -22.87 13.46
C ASN A 4 13.59 -21.38 13.68
N THR A 5 13.52 -20.90 14.94
CA THR A 5 13.35 -19.47 15.23
C THR A 5 14.62 -18.65 14.98
N LYS A 6 15.75 -19.30 14.68
CA LYS A 6 17.07 -18.67 14.72
C LYS A 6 17.34 -17.69 13.60
N ARG A 7 16.67 -17.75 12.44
CA ARG A 7 17.04 -16.91 11.28
C ARG A 7 16.55 -15.46 11.44
N LEU A 8 15.30 -15.26 11.86
CA LEU A 8 14.74 -13.92 12.11
C LEU A 8 15.27 -13.31 13.41
N THR A 9 15.64 -14.14 14.39
CA THR A 9 16.25 -13.71 15.65
C THR A 9 17.77 -13.89 15.66
N ASP A 10 18.41 -14.05 14.48
CA ASP A 10 19.85 -14.23 14.39
C ASP A 10 20.52 -12.92 14.82
N PRO A 11 21.46 -12.93 15.78
CA PRO A 11 22.21 -11.74 16.15
C PRO A 11 22.80 -10.99 14.95
N ILE A 12 23.26 -11.70 13.92
CA ILE A 12 23.83 -11.11 12.70
C ILE A 12 22.74 -10.37 11.90
N VAL A 13 21.55 -10.96 11.78
CA VAL A 13 20.41 -10.34 11.08
C VAL A 13 19.92 -9.12 11.87
N LEU A 14 19.83 -9.23 13.19
CA LEU A 14 19.44 -8.12 14.06
C LEU A 14 20.45 -6.96 14.02
N GLU A 15 21.74 -7.26 13.93
CA GLU A 15 22.79 -6.25 13.76
C GLU A 15 22.67 -5.54 12.41
N LYS A 16 22.42 -6.29 11.32
CA LYS A 16 22.14 -5.70 10.00
C LYS A 16 20.91 -4.81 10.03
N ILE A 17 19.80 -5.26 10.63
CA ILE A 17 18.58 -4.44 10.77
C ILE A 17 18.89 -3.15 11.53
N ARG A 18 19.66 -3.22 12.63
CA ARG A 18 20.08 -2.03 13.38
C ARG A 18 20.97 -1.11 12.58
N ALA A 19 21.88 -1.64 11.75
CA ALA A 19 22.74 -0.84 10.89
C ALA A 19 21.93 -0.10 9.81
N ILE A 20 20.95 -0.79 9.21
CA ILE A 20 19.99 -0.23 8.25
C ILE A 20 19.14 0.85 8.94
N GLU A 21 18.61 0.55 10.13
CA GLU A 21 17.81 1.50 10.91
C GLU A 21 18.64 2.72 11.33
N ALA A 22 19.91 2.56 11.66
CA ALA A 22 20.78 3.70 12.01
C ALA A 22 21.25 4.52 10.80
N SER A 23 21.08 4.01 9.57
CA SER A 23 21.59 4.67 8.37
C SER A 23 20.77 5.93 8.02
N PRO A 24 21.43 7.10 7.88
CA PRO A 24 20.78 8.31 7.39
C PRO A 24 20.27 8.18 5.96
N GLU A 25 20.92 7.33 5.14
CA GLU A 25 20.58 7.16 3.73
C GLU A 25 19.19 6.51 3.55
N HIS A 26 18.89 5.46 4.33
CA HIS A 26 17.57 4.81 4.28
C HIS A 26 16.46 5.74 4.78
N HIS A 27 16.76 6.57 5.79
CA HIS A 27 15.85 7.61 6.25
C HIS A 27 15.57 8.67 5.17
N GLN A 28 16.60 9.19 4.50
CA GLN A 28 16.44 10.15 3.42
C GLN A 28 15.64 9.58 2.25
N LYS A 29 15.94 8.32 1.86
CA LYS A 29 15.21 7.63 0.80
C LYS A 29 13.73 7.42 1.15
N LEU A 30 13.44 7.06 2.40
CA LEU A 30 12.08 6.94 2.90
C LEU A 30 11.34 8.27 2.86
N GLU A 31 11.97 9.35 3.33
CA GLU A 31 11.38 10.70 3.31
C GLU A 31 11.14 11.20 1.88
N GLN A 32 12.04 10.91 0.94
CA GLN A 32 11.84 11.22 -0.47
C GLN A 32 10.61 10.49 -1.03
N ILE A 33 10.48 9.19 -0.79
CA ILE A 33 9.33 8.40 -1.28
C ILE A 33 8.03 8.89 -0.64
N LYS A 34 8.03 9.22 0.66
CA LYS A 34 6.87 9.84 1.32
C LYS A 34 6.51 11.18 0.70
N SER A 35 7.50 12.04 0.44
CA SER A 35 7.31 13.34 -0.21
C SER A 35 6.70 13.16 -1.60
N ASP A 36 7.23 12.25 -2.41
CA ASP A 36 6.73 11.97 -3.76
C ASP A 36 5.29 11.43 -3.73
N MET A 37 4.99 10.48 -2.83
CA MET A 37 3.63 9.97 -2.64
C MET A 37 2.65 11.08 -2.20
N SER A 38 3.05 11.92 -1.23
CA SER A 38 2.22 13.02 -0.74
C SER A 38 2.01 14.11 -1.80
N GLY A 39 3.05 14.42 -2.58
CA GLY A 39 3.00 15.35 -3.69
C GLY A 39 2.09 14.86 -4.81
N ASN A 40 2.17 13.57 -5.15
CA ASN A 40 1.29 12.92 -6.12
C ASN A 40 -0.17 12.93 -5.63
N ALA A 41 -0.42 12.58 -4.37
CA ALA A 41 -1.75 12.65 -3.76
C ALA A 41 -2.33 14.07 -3.78
N ARG A 42 -1.51 15.09 -3.48
CA ARG A 42 -1.90 16.50 -3.53
C ARG A 42 -2.24 16.97 -4.94
N LYS A 43 -1.40 16.64 -5.93
CA LYS A 43 -1.67 16.95 -7.35
C LYS A 43 -2.98 16.31 -7.80
N ASN A 44 -3.20 15.06 -7.39
CA ASN A 44 -4.42 14.32 -7.70
C ASN A 44 -5.67 14.97 -7.09
N ASN A 45 -5.62 15.32 -5.80
CA ASN A 45 -6.71 15.99 -5.10
C ASN A 45 -7.01 17.38 -5.69
N LEU A 46 -5.98 18.12 -6.10
CA LEU A 46 -6.15 19.41 -6.77
C LEU A 46 -6.81 19.26 -8.14
N GLY A 47 -6.42 18.24 -8.92
CA GLY A 47 -7.06 17.90 -10.19
C GLY A 47 -8.53 17.52 -10.01
N TRP A 48 -8.85 16.75 -8.96
CA TRP A 48 -10.23 16.42 -8.60
C TRP A 48 -11.04 17.67 -8.25
N LEU A 49 -10.50 18.55 -7.39
CA LEU A 49 -11.15 19.80 -7.02
C LEU A 49 -11.43 20.68 -8.24
N ALA A 50 -10.46 20.82 -9.14
CA ALA A 50 -10.60 21.56 -10.38
C ALA A 50 -11.68 20.94 -11.29
N MET A 51 -11.77 19.61 -11.37
CA MET A 51 -12.81 18.92 -12.13
C MET A 51 -14.21 19.19 -11.56
N VAL A 52 -14.38 19.11 -10.24
CA VAL A 52 -15.67 19.36 -9.58
C VAL A 52 -16.11 20.81 -9.80
N ILE A 53 -15.19 21.78 -9.63
CA ILE A 53 -15.47 23.20 -9.89
C ILE A 53 -15.86 23.39 -11.37
N GLY A 54 -15.11 22.77 -12.29
CA GLY A 54 -15.40 22.81 -13.72
C GLY A 54 -16.78 22.23 -14.06
N ALA A 55 -17.18 21.12 -13.43
CA ALA A 55 -18.48 20.50 -13.61
C ALA A 55 -19.63 21.41 -13.10
N ILE A 56 -19.45 22.08 -11.96
CA ILE A 56 -20.42 23.04 -11.42
C ILE A 56 -20.60 24.23 -12.38
N ILE A 57 -19.51 24.77 -12.92
CA ILE A 57 -19.56 25.88 -13.89
C ILE A 57 -20.26 25.43 -15.18
N LEU A 58 -19.89 24.27 -15.73
CA LEU A 58 -20.53 23.69 -16.93
C LEU A 58 -22.03 23.45 -16.74
N TYR A 59 -22.44 22.96 -15.57
CA TYR A 59 -23.85 22.75 -15.24
C TYR A 59 -24.64 24.07 -15.20
N GLY A 60 -24.00 25.20 -14.87
CA GLY A 60 -24.62 26.52 -14.90
C GLY A 60 -24.71 27.16 -16.29
N MET A 61 -23.90 26.70 -17.25
CA MET A 61 -23.78 27.31 -18.60
C MET A 61 -24.48 26.52 -19.72
N VAL A 62 -24.71 25.22 -19.53
CA VAL A 62 -25.18 24.31 -20.58
C VAL A 62 -26.52 23.68 -20.17
N ASP A 63 -27.34 23.29 -21.16
CA ASP A 63 -28.54 22.51 -20.93
C ASP A 63 -28.27 21.29 -20.03
N ARG A 64 -29.17 21.08 -19.06
CA ARG A 64 -28.99 20.09 -17.97
C ARG A 64 -28.68 18.68 -18.45
N SER A 65 -29.31 18.25 -19.54
CA SER A 65 -29.09 16.91 -20.12
C SER A 65 -27.69 16.76 -20.70
N LEU A 66 -27.16 17.80 -21.33
CA LEU A 66 -25.83 17.84 -21.93
C LEU A 66 -24.74 17.94 -20.86
N ALA A 67 -24.98 18.72 -19.79
CA ALA A 67 -24.07 18.83 -18.66
C ALA A 67 -23.91 17.48 -17.93
N LEU A 68 -25.00 16.76 -17.68
CA LEU A 68 -24.95 15.42 -17.07
C LEU A 68 -24.18 14.41 -17.93
N PHE A 69 -24.39 14.45 -19.26
CA PHE A 69 -23.66 13.58 -20.18
C PHE A 69 -22.15 13.86 -20.14
N LEU A 70 -21.73 15.13 -20.16
CA LEU A 70 -20.33 15.52 -20.08
C LEU A 70 -19.68 15.14 -18.75
N ILE A 71 -20.40 15.28 -17.63
CA ILE A 71 -19.90 14.89 -16.31
C ILE A 71 -19.64 13.38 -16.24
N ILE A 72 -20.58 12.57 -16.75
CA ILE A 72 -20.42 11.10 -16.78
C ILE A 72 -19.28 10.70 -17.71
N PHE A 73 -19.18 11.34 -18.89
CA PHE A 73 -18.14 11.05 -19.87
C PHE A 73 -16.74 11.39 -19.35
N VAL A 74 -16.56 12.59 -18.78
CA VAL A 74 -15.30 13.04 -18.19
C VAL A 74 -14.95 12.21 -16.95
N GLY A 75 -15.93 11.94 -16.08
CA GLY A 75 -15.77 11.08 -14.91
C GLY A 75 -15.30 9.68 -15.30
N GLY A 76 -15.90 9.08 -16.33
CA GLY A 76 -15.53 7.76 -16.85
C GLY A 76 -14.13 7.71 -17.46
N LEU A 77 -13.64 8.80 -18.08
CA LEU A 77 -12.27 8.88 -18.61
C LEU A 77 -11.21 9.12 -17.53
N VAL A 78 -11.56 9.82 -16.45
CA VAL A 78 -10.61 10.17 -15.40
C VAL A 78 -10.53 9.11 -14.30
N TRP A 79 -11.65 8.45 -13.96
CA TRP A 79 -11.71 7.38 -12.95
C TRP A 79 -10.64 6.28 -13.10
N PRO A 80 -10.44 5.65 -14.28
CA PRO A 80 -9.42 4.62 -14.45
C PRO A 80 -8.00 5.15 -14.24
N ARG A 81 -7.73 6.41 -14.61
CA ARG A 81 -6.42 7.05 -14.39
C ARG A 81 -6.15 7.26 -12.90
N LEU A 82 -7.15 7.73 -12.15
CA LEU A 82 -7.02 7.93 -10.70
C LEU A 82 -6.72 6.61 -9.97
N LYS A 83 -7.40 5.53 -10.37
CA LYS A 83 -7.19 4.20 -9.79
C LYS A 83 -5.75 3.71 -10.03
N THR A 84 -5.25 3.86 -11.26
CA THR A 84 -3.88 3.47 -11.61
C THR A 84 -2.83 4.29 -10.86
N PHE A 85 -3.05 5.57 -10.61
CA PHE A 85 -2.13 6.40 -9.81
C PHE A 85 -2.00 5.95 -8.35
N LYS A 86 -3.11 5.56 -7.69
CA LYS A 86 -3.04 5.04 -6.31
C LYS A 86 -2.24 3.73 -6.25
N THR A 87 -2.56 2.80 -7.16
CA THR A 87 -1.87 1.51 -7.29
C THR A 87 -0.38 1.68 -7.57
N ALA A 88 0.01 2.66 -8.39
CA ALA A 88 1.41 2.93 -8.71
C ALA A 88 2.22 3.43 -7.50
N ASN A 89 1.64 4.30 -6.66
CA ASN A 89 2.33 4.78 -5.45
C ASN A 89 2.56 3.67 -4.43
N GLU A 90 1.57 2.79 -4.24
CA GLU A 90 1.64 1.65 -3.33
C GLU A 90 2.73 0.66 -3.76
N LEU A 91 2.74 0.28 -5.04
CA LEU A 91 3.78 -0.59 -5.62
C LEU A 91 5.16 0.08 -5.57
N SER A 92 5.25 1.38 -5.85
CA SER A 92 6.50 2.14 -5.79
C SER A 92 7.14 2.09 -4.41
N TYR A 93 6.36 2.14 -3.33
CA TYR A 93 6.89 2.00 -1.97
C TYR A 93 7.46 0.60 -1.72
N VAL A 94 6.74 -0.43 -2.16
CA VAL A 94 7.19 -1.82 -1.99
C VAL A 94 8.46 -2.09 -2.79
N ASP A 95 8.45 -1.77 -4.08
CA ASP A 95 9.51 -2.13 -5.02
C ASP A 95 10.79 -1.33 -4.80
N HIS A 96 10.67 -0.04 -4.44
CA HIS A 96 11.84 0.84 -4.34
C HIS A 96 12.35 1.06 -2.92
N PHE A 97 11.58 0.68 -1.89
CA PHE A 97 11.97 0.82 -0.49
C PHE A 97 11.86 -0.48 0.30
N LEU A 98 10.63 -0.99 0.48
CA LEU A 98 10.38 -2.05 1.46
C LEU A 98 11.10 -3.36 1.10
N LEU A 99 10.99 -3.82 -0.15
CA LEU A 99 11.62 -5.05 -0.61
C LEU A 99 13.15 -4.97 -0.58
N PRO A 100 13.81 -3.94 -1.15
CA PRO A 100 15.27 -3.81 -1.08
C PRO A 100 15.81 -3.79 0.36
N VAL A 101 15.14 -3.05 1.26
CA VAL A 101 15.55 -2.93 2.67
C VAL A 101 15.42 -4.28 3.38
N LEU A 102 14.32 -5.00 3.16
CA LEU A 102 14.13 -6.32 3.77
C LEU A 102 15.11 -7.35 3.21
N GLN A 103 15.41 -7.32 1.91
CA GLN A 103 16.36 -8.26 1.28
C GLN A 103 17.80 -8.07 1.74
N GLU A 104 18.18 -6.87 2.20
CA GLU A 104 19.51 -6.62 2.74
C GLU A 104 19.78 -7.39 4.05
N ALA A 105 18.74 -7.50 4.90
CA ALA A 105 18.78 -8.29 6.13
C ALA A 105 18.38 -9.76 5.91
N LEU A 106 17.40 -10.00 5.04
CA LEU A 106 16.68 -11.26 4.82
C LEU A 106 16.53 -11.52 3.31
N PRO A 107 17.55 -12.12 2.65
CA PRO A 107 17.64 -12.15 1.18
C PRO A 107 16.51 -12.90 0.47
N ASP A 108 15.85 -13.83 1.16
CA ASP A 108 14.81 -14.69 0.58
C ASP A 108 13.38 -14.15 0.81
N VAL A 109 13.24 -12.88 1.22
CA VAL A 109 11.92 -12.25 1.41
C VAL A 109 11.21 -12.01 0.08
N LYS A 110 9.91 -12.32 0.07
CA LYS A 110 8.98 -12.00 -1.02
C LYS A 110 7.87 -11.10 -0.49
N ILE A 111 7.41 -10.17 -1.32
CA ILE A 111 6.29 -9.28 -0.98
C ILE A 111 5.29 -9.29 -2.13
N ASP A 112 4.02 -9.49 -1.79
CA ASP A 112 2.88 -9.29 -2.68
C ASP A 112 1.92 -8.30 -2.01
N TYR A 113 1.89 -7.08 -2.55
CA TYR A 113 1.13 -5.98 -1.93
C TYR A 113 -0.39 -6.17 -1.97
N TYR A 114 -0.91 -6.80 -3.03
CA TYR A 114 -2.36 -6.94 -3.23
C TYR A 114 -2.93 -8.25 -2.72
N SER A 115 -2.06 -9.15 -2.24
CA SER A 115 -2.47 -10.35 -1.54
C SER A 115 -2.42 -10.15 -0.02
N GLY A 116 -2.98 -11.13 0.68
CA GLY A 116 -2.87 -11.25 2.13
C GLY A 116 -2.87 -12.72 2.51
N ILE A 117 -2.74 -12.96 3.82
CA ILE A 117 -2.82 -14.31 4.39
C ILE A 117 -4.20 -14.92 4.12
N GLU A 118 -4.25 -16.24 3.95
CA GLU A 118 -5.48 -16.96 3.67
C GLU A 118 -6.60 -16.62 4.69
N LEU A 119 -7.81 -16.34 4.17
CA LEU A 119 -8.95 -15.94 5.00
C LEU A 119 -9.28 -16.96 6.10
N SER A 120 -9.05 -18.25 5.86
CA SER A 120 -9.25 -19.32 6.85
C SER A 120 -8.35 -19.13 8.08
N LEU A 121 -7.08 -18.76 7.86
CA LEU A 121 -6.11 -18.46 8.91
C LEU A 121 -6.45 -17.16 9.63
N LEU A 122 -6.87 -16.13 8.89
CA LEU A 122 -7.32 -14.86 9.49
C LEU A 122 -8.53 -15.05 10.40
N LYS A 123 -9.49 -15.89 10.01
CA LYS A 123 -10.65 -16.24 10.85
C LYS A 123 -10.26 -17.02 12.11
N LEU A 124 -9.20 -17.82 12.06
CA LEU A 124 -8.67 -18.48 13.26
C LEU A 124 -8.02 -17.47 14.21
N ALA A 125 -7.32 -16.47 13.68
CA ALA A 125 -6.65 -15.44 14.47
C ALA A 125 -7.61 -14.41 15.07
N THR A 126 -8.62 -13.97 14.31
CA THR A 126 -9.60 -12.96 14.74
C THR A 126 -11.04 -13.45 14.52
N PRO A 127 -11.52 -14.47 15.26
CA PRO A 127 -12.77 -15.17 14.97
C PRO A 127 -14.04 -14.32 15.12
N SER A 128 -14.00 -13.27 15.92
CA SER A 128 -15.15 -12.38 16.17
C SER A 128 -15.40 -11.38 15.04
N SER A 129 -14.48 -11.24 14.09
CA SER A 129 -14.59 -10.28 13.00
C SER A 129 -15.52 -10.79 11.89
N ARG A 130 -16.39 -9.90 11.38
CA ARG A 130 -17.29 -10.20 10.26
C ARG A 130 -16.64 -9.96 8.90
N TRP A 131 -15.74 -8.99 8.84
CA TRP A 131 -15.07 -8.57 7.61
C TRP A 131 -13.58 -8.49 7.81
N TYR A 132 -12.87 -8.78 6.72
CA TYR A 132 -11.43 -8.90 6.64
C TYR A 132 -10.99 -8.24 5.34
N ASP A 133 -10.02 -7.34 5.45
CA ASP A 133 -9.29 -6.78 4.32
C ASP A 133 -7.80 -6.81 4.68
N SER A 134 -6.97 -7.28 3.77
CA SER A 134 -5.54 -7.48 4.02
C SER A 134 -4.72 -7.04 2.82
N ASN A 135 -3.55 -6.49 3.11
CA ASN A 135 -2.60 -6.05 2.09
C ASN A 135 -1.17 -6.20 2.59
N CYS A 136 -0.21 -5.97 1.70
CA CYS A 136 1.22 -6.03 2.00
C CYS A 136 1.62 -7.40 2.59
N HIS A 137 1.33 -8.47 1.86
CA HIS A 137 1.73 -9.82 2.25
C HIS A 137 3.24 -10.01 2.08
N ILE A 138 3.93 -10.30 3.16
CA ILE A 138 5.36 -10.55 3.24
C ILE A 138 5.54 -12.03 3.61
N ILE A 139 6.31 -12.75 2.81
CA ILE A 139 6.72 -14.12 3.09
C ILE A 139 8.21 -14.09 3.38
N PHE A 140 8.58 -14.39 4.61
CA PHE A 140 9.97 -14.53 5.00
C PHE A 140 10.49 -15.87 4.47
N GLY A 141 11.67 -15.88 3.85
CA GLY A 141 12.27 -17.13 3.36
C GLY A 141 12.94 -17.96 4.46
N ASP A 142 12.44 -17.92 5.69
CA ASP A 142 12.85 -18.84 6.75
C ASP A 142 12.26 -20.24 6.54
N ASP A 143 12.72 -21.22 7.31
CA ASP A 143 12.32 -22.63 7.14
C ASP A 143 10.80 -22.84 7.30
N MET A 144 10.14 -21.95 8.05
CA MET A 144 8.70 -21.99 8.30
C MET A 144 7.88 -21.20 7.27
N GLN A 145 8.54 -20.48 6.36
CA GLN A 145 7.91 -19.51 5.47
C GLN A 145 6.96 -18.59 6.21
N THR A 146 7.47 -17.92 7.25
CA THR A 146 6.68 -17.06 8.11
C THR A 146 5.98 -15.99 7.26
N GLU A 147 4.66 -15.89 7.40
CA GLU A 147 3.84 -14.93 6.67
C GLU A 147 3.48 -13.74 7.57
N PHE A 148 3.44 -12.55 6.97
CA PHE A 148 3.01 -11.32 7.62
C PHE A 148 2.14 -10.53 6.64
N CYS A 149 1.06 -9.93 7.11
CA CYS A 149 0.31 -8.96 6.32
C CYS A 149 -0.27 -7.88 7.24
N ASN A 150 -0.63 -6.74 6.65
CA ASN A 150 -1.53 -5.82 7.33
C ASN A 150 -2.93 -6.43 7.31
N LEU A 151 -3.65 -6.31 8.43
CA LEU A 151 -5.01 -6.80 8.57
C LEU A 151 -5.92 -5.69 9.09
N TYR A 152 -6.94 -5.38 8.30
CA TYR A 152 -8.11 -4.64 8.74
C TYR A 152 -9.24 -5.63 8.99
N ALA A 153 -9.62 -5.78 10.25
CA ALA A 153 -10.72 -6.65 10.65
C ALA A 153 -11.71 -5.86 11.52
N TYR A 154 -13.00 -5.93 11.19
CA TYR A 154 -14.04 -5.27 11.98
C TYR A 154 -15.11 -6.26 12.44
N HIS A 155 -15.60 -6.05 13.65
CA HIS A 155 -16.76 -6.74 14.19
C HIS A 155 -17.90 -5.73 14.36
N GLU A 156 -19.13 -6.20 14.20
CA GLU A 156 -20.32 -5.44 14.58
C GLU A 156 -20.74 -5.96 15.95
N GLU A 157 -20.89 -5.06 16.92
CA GLU A 157 -21.54 -5.35 18.20
C GLU A 157 -23.06 -5.41 18.05
#